data_AF-A0A017RS58-F1
#
_entry.id   AF-A0A017RS58-F1
#
_cell.length_a   1.000
_cell.length_b   1.000
_cell.length_c   1.000
_cell.angle_alpha   90.00
_cell.angle_beta   90.00
_cell.angle_gamma   90.00
#
_symmetry.space_group_name_H-M   'P 1'
#
loop_
_entity.id
_entity.type
_entity.pdbx_description
1 polymer ?
#
loop_
_entity_poly.entity_id
_entity_poly.type
_entity_poly.pdbx_seq_one_letter_code
_entity_poly.pdbx_strand_id
1 'polypeptide(L)'
;MVFDFIDNANMFNNALSLHRLFNIDKYRPNEYVLAPDNLKEFENNMLNNGEKPAVYLDFPVNVTDYEYIDLFNWQEEVKNLISQIEFVRMVDVQEETISRYIREGKIIPDLKVPAGSKYFNYFKKETALKYAGEYGWRLINHSNMKDIFIEMVEKMDMSYSYKPVLLKAMLECCDENGKALIDDVVEYFIKFYEDRKNKNLYVEKPNSIYCRDEIDKKSVKRNIFDNPFKRFEDMRFLRKSKDIEYIEFNPYVWKKLSQEEKDWIKTLCDEKLEDYYSRFKN
;
A
#
# COMPACT_ATOMS: atom_id res chain seq x y z
N MET A 1 -4.32 18.96 19.75
CA MET A 1 -4.52 18.17 18.52
C MET A 1 -4.37 16.71 18.89
N VAL A 2 -5.37 15.88 18.60
CA VAL A 2 -5.33 14.43 18.83
C VAL A 2 -5.01 13.79 17.48
N PHE A 3 -3.96 12.97 17.41
CA PHE A 3 -3.62 12.18 16.23
C PHE A 3 -4.05 10.74 16.47
N ASP A 4 -5.08 10.30 15.76
CA ASP A 4 -5.53 8.91 15.80
C ASP A 4 -4.80 8.12 14.70
N PHE A 5 -3.87 7.26 15.10
CA PHE A 5 -3.22 6.32 14.19
C PHE A 5 -4.06 5.06 14.08
N ILE A 6 -4.68 4.86 12.91
CA ILE A 6 -5.39 3.63 12.56
C ILE A 6 -4.48 2.80 11.66
N ASP A 7 -3.96 1.68 12.17
CA ASP A 7 -3.26 0.69 11.36
C ASP A 7 -4.24 -0.38 10.86
N ASN A 8 -4.63 -0.26 9.59
CA ASN A 8 -5.57 -1.17 8.91
C ASN A 8 -4.96 -2.52 8.49
N ALA A 9 -3.66 -2.77 8.76
CA ALA A 9 -2.98 -3.99 8.32
C ALA A 9 -3.09 -5.16 9.31
N ASN A 10 -3.40 -4.91 10.59
CA ASN A 10 -3.55 -5.94 11.62
C ASN A 10 -4.88 -5.78 12.38
N MET A 11 -5.61 -6.88 12.56
CA MET A 11 -6.89 -7.01 13.29
C MET A 11 -6.90 -6.45 14.73
N PHE A 12 -5.76 -6.07 15.30
CA PHE A 12 -5.60 -5.76 16.72
C PHE A 12 -5.03 -4.37 17.02
N ASN A 13 -4.74 -3.56 16.00
CA ASN A 13 -4.29 -2.19 16.25
C ASN A 13 -5.48 -1.26 16.46
N ASN A 14 -5.98 -1.32 17.69
CA ASN A 14 -6.93 -0.35 18.22
C ASN A 14 -6.28 1.04 18.19
N ALA A 15 -6.86 1.98 17.44
CA ALA A 15 -6.44 3.37 17.53
C ALA A 15 -6.61 3.86 18.98
N LEU A 16 -5.52 4.34 19.58
CA LEU A 16 -5.52 5.00 20.89
C LEU A 16 -6.06 6.43 20.70
N SER A 17 -7.38 6.56 20.68
CA SER A 17 -8.04 7.87 20.68
C SER A 17 -8.59 8.20 22.06
N LEU A 18 -8.55 9.48 22.44
CA LEU A 18 -9.20 9.95 23.68
C LEU A 18 -10.70 9.63 23.64
N HIS A 19 -11.34 9.84 22.50
CA HIS A 19 -12.75 9.51 22.31
C HIS A 19 -13.04 8.02 22.57
N ARG A 20 -12.11 7.11 22.22
CA ARG A 20 -12.22 5.67 22.56
C ARG A 20 -12.05 5.41 24.05
N LEU A 21 -10.99 5.96 24.65
CA LEU A 21 -10.69 5.76 26.07
C LEU A 21 -11.84 6.21 26.97
N PHE A 22 -12.60 7.22 26.54
CA PHE A 22 -13.70 7.81 27.30
C PHE A 22 -15.08 7.50 26.72
N ASN A 23 -15.17 6.62 25.70
CA ASN A 23 -16.41 6.22 25.02
C ASN A 23 -17.28 7.42 24.58
N ILE A 24 -16.65 8.40 23.95
CA ILE A 24 -17.29 9.62 23.43
C ILE A 24 -17.58 9.39 21.94
N ASP A 25 -18.87 9.32 21.59
CA ASP A 25 -19.38 8.99 20.25
C ASP A 25 -19.41 10.19 19.29
N LYS A 26 -19.25 11.41 19.81
CA LYS A 26 -19.30 12.66 19.04
C LYS A 26 -17.94 13.34 19.04
N TYR A 27 -17.52 13.78 17.85
CA TYR A 27 -16.31 14.56 17.66
C TYR A 27 -16.63 15.92 17.05
N ARG A 28 -16.13 16.99 17.68
CA ARG A 28 -16.07 18.33 17.09
C ARG A 28 -14.62 18.83 17.11
N PRO A 29 -14.09 19.35 15.98
CA PRO A 29 -12.76 19.94 15.96
C PRO A 29 -12.60 21.04 17.01
N ASN A 30 -11.47 21.03 17.71
CA ASN A 30 -11.08 21.97 18.77
C ASN A 30 -11.92 21.92 20.06
N GLU A 31 -12.78 20.93 20.24
CA GLU A 31 -13.54 20.75 21.48
C GLU A 31 -12.69 20.13 22.60
N TYR A 32 -12.96 20.53 23.85
CA TYR A 32 -12.39 19.88 25.01
C TYR A 32 -12.92 18.45 25.20
N VAL A 33 -12.01 17.47 25.20
CA VAL A 33 -12.36 16.07 25.49
C VAL A 33 -12.36 15.79 27.00
N LEU A 34 -11.37 16.32 27.74
CA LEU A 34 -11.11 16.03 29.16
C LEU A 34 -11.34 17.18 30.14
N ALA A 35 -11.89 18.30 29.69
CA ALA A 35 -12.15 19.43 30.58
C ALA A 35 -13.38 19.18 31.48
N PRO A 36 -13.41 19.79 32.68
CA PRO A 36 -14.62 19.92 33.51
C PRO A 36 -15.84 20.43 32.74
N ASP A 37 -17.04 20.00 33.14
CA ASP A 37 -18.30 20.27 32.41
C ASP A 37 -18.59 21.77 32.25
N ASN A 38 -18.24 22.59 33.25
CA ASN A 38 -18.41 24.04 33.17
C ASN A 38 -17.55 24.69 32.07
N LEU A 39 -16.37 24.14 31.78
CA LEU A 39 -15.52 24.62 30.69
C LEU A 39 -16.00 24.14 29.32
N LYS A 40 -16.55 22.93 29.25
CA LYS A 40 -17.22 22.41 28.04
C LYS A 40 -18.47 23.21 27.69
N GLU A 41 -19.30 23.55 28.67
CA GLU A 41 -20.47 24.41 28.48
C GLU A 41 -20.09 25.83 28.06
N PHE A 42 -19.04 26.39 28.68
CA PHE A 42 -18.51 27.69 28.30
C PHE A 42 -18.03 27.72 26.85
N GLU A 43 -17.23 26.74 26.44
CA GLU A 43 -16.75 26.61 25.06
C GLU A 43 -17.90 26.41 24.06
N ASN A 44 -18.90 25.59 24.40
CA ASN A 44 -20.07 25.41 23.54
C ASN A 44 -20.86 26.72 23.35
N ASN A 45 -21.03 27.51 24.41
CA ASN A 45 -21.67 28.82 24.31
C ASN A 45 -20.83 29.82 23.50
N MET A 46 -19.52 29.82 23.70
CA MET A 46 -18.57 30.66 22.96
C MET A 46 -18.62 30.34 21.45
N LEU A 47 -18.58 29.05 21.10
CA LEU A 47 -18.68 28.58 19.73
C LEU A 47 -20.04 28.86 19.08
N ASN A 48 -21.14 28.77 19.84
CA ASN A 48 -22.48 29.13 19.35
C ASN A 48 -22.60 30.61 19.01
N ASN A 49 -21.81 31.46 19.67
CA ASN A 49 -21.70 32.89 19.37
C ASN A 49 -20.69 33.21 18.24
N GLY A 50 -20.10 32.18 17.62
CA GLY A 50 -19.14 32.33 16.51
C GLY A 50 -17.71 32.65 16.94
N GLU A 51 -17.41 32.60 18.23
CA GLU A 51 -16.09 32.85 18.77
C GLU A 51 -15.20 31.59 18.65
N LYS A 52 -13.94 31.75 18.25
CA LYS A 52 -12.99 30.65 18.09
C LYS A 52 -12.11 30.51 19.34
N PRO A 53 -11.80 29.29 19.81
CA PRO A 53 -10.88 29.10 20.93
C PRO A 53 -9.49 29.67 20.63
N ALA A 54 -8.86 30.22 21.67
CA ALA A 54 -7.51 30.77 21.57
C ALA A 54 -6.51 29.66 21.19
N VAL A 55 -5.86 29.81 20.05
CA VAL A 55 -4.87 28.87 19.53
C VAL A 55 -3.60 28.98 20.37
N TYR A 56 -3.26 27.93 21.13
CA TYR A 56 -2.04 27.89 21.97
C TYR A 56 -0.76 27.51 21.20
N LEU A 57 -0.89 26.98 19.98
CA LEU A 57 0.22 26.56 19.11
C LEU A 57 -0.20 26.74 17.65
N ASP A 58 0.40 27.73 16.97
CA ASP A 58 0.19 27.97 15.55
C ASP A 58 1.01 26.97 14.74
N PHE A 59 0.39 25.86 14.38
CA PHE A 59 0.97 24.85 13.49
C PHE A 59 0.54 25.17 12.06
N PRO A 60 1.45 25.22 11.07
CA PRO A 60 1.12 25.53 9.68
C PRO A 60 0.45 24.32 8.99
N VAL A 61 -0.73 23.96 9.46
CA VAL A 61 -1.59 22.95 8.83
C VAL A 61 -2.69 23.71 8.08
N ASN A 62 -2.55 23.82 6.77
CA ASN A 62 -3.64 24.30 5.91
C ASN A 62 -4.65 23.17 5.75
N VAL A 63 -5.79 23.30 6.43
CA VAL A 63 -6.91 22.35 6.30
C VAL A 63 -7.70 22.70 5.05
N THR A 64 -7.73 21.78 4.08
CA THR A 64 -8.42 21.97 2.80
C THR A 64 -9.87 21.48 2.82
N ASP A 65 -10.21 20.50 3.67
CA ASP A 65 -11.57 19.95 3.78
C ASP A 65 -11.77 19.24 5.15
N TYR A 66 -13.02 19.10 5.59
CA TYR A 66 -13.41 18.35 6.79
C TYR A 66 -14.45 17.27 6.43
N GLU A 67 -14.15 16.00 6.73
CA GLU A 67 -15.06 14.89 6.48
C GLU A 67 -15.46 14.21 7.81
N TYR A 68 -16.75 13.91 7.96
CA TYR A 68 -17.24 13.12 9.09
C TYR A 68 -16.78 11.66 8.94
N ILE A 69 -16.11 11.16 9.97
CA ILE A 69 -15.71 9.76 10.08
C ILE A 69 -16.45 9.17 11.28
N ASP A 70 -17.22 8.11 11.07
CA ASP A 70 -17.75 7.29 12.16
C ASP A 70 -16.59 6.47 12.74
N LEU A 71 -16.09 6.89 13.89
CA LEU A 71 -14.89 6.35 14.51
C LEU A 71 -15.16 5.09 15.35
N PHE A 72 -16.42 4.81 15.73
CA PHE A 72 -16.70 3.96 16.89
C PHE A 72 -17.55 2.71 16.64
N ASN A 73 -18.46 2.69 15.66
CA ASN A 73 -19.41 1.57 15.58
C ASN A 73 -18.93 0.38 14.73
N TRP A 74 -18.21 0.62 13.64
CA TRP A 74 -17.90 -0.46 12.70
C TRP A 74 -16.78 -1.40 13.18
N GLN A 75 -15.95 -0.99 14.16
CA GLN A 75 -14.81 -1.79 14.62
C GLN A 75 -15.21 -3.11 15.30
N GLU A 76 -16.30 -3.09 16.07
CA GLU A 76 -16.86 -4.33 16.66
C GLU A 76 -17.49 -5.22 15.59
N GLU A 77 -18.09 -4.62 14.55
CA GLU A 77 -18.70 -5.36 13.44
C GLU A 77 -17.64 -6.03 12.54
N VAL A 78 -16.47 -5.42 12.35
CA VAL A 78 -15.38 -6.00 11.53
C VAL A 78 -14.52 -7.03 12.25
N LYS A 79 -14.71 -7.27 13.55
CA LYS A 79 -13.84 -8.15 14.33
C LYS A 79 -13.68 -9.56 13.73
N ASN A 80 -14.71 -10.05 13.05
CA ASN A 80 -14.72 -11.34 12.37
C ASN A 80 -14.65 -11.22 10.84
N LEU A 81 -14.39 -10.02 10.31
CA LEU A 81 -14.27 -9.73 8.89
C LEU A 81 -12.80 -9.52 8.52
N ILE A 82 -12.48 -9.79 7.26
CA ILE A 82 -11.21 -9.49 6.63
C ILE A 82 -11.35 -8.24 5.77
N SER A 83 -10.29 -7.43 5.73
CA SER A 83 -10.24 -6.26 4.86
C SER A 83 -10.08 -6.66 3.39
N GLN A 84 -10.36 -5.72 2.48
CA GLN A 84 -10.09 -5.92 1.05
C GLN A 84 -8.64 -6.35 0.77
N ILE A 85 -7.66 -5.79 1.48
CA ILE A 85 -6.25 -6.19 1.28
C ILE A 85 -6.00 -7.62 1.76
N GLU A 86 -6.63 -8.07 2.85
CA GLU A 86 -6.55 -9.47 3.26
C GLU A 86 -7.26 -10.40 2.26
N PHE A 87 -8.35 -9.95 1.63
CA PHE A 87 -8.94 -10.69 0.52
C PHE A 87 -7.95 -10.82 -0.67
N VAL A 88 -7.29 -9.73 -1.09
CA VAL A 88 -6.22 -9.79 -2.11
C VAL A 88 -5.14 -10.81 -1.73
N ARG A 89 -4.71 -10.83 -0.46
CA ARG A 89 -3.69 -11.75 0.05
C ARG A 89 -4.12 -13.22 0.07
N MET A 90 -5.42 -13.50 -0.03
CA MET A 90 -5.96 -14.85 -0.05
C MET A 90 -6.02 -15.44 -1.47
N VAL A 91 -5.98 -14.64 -2.54
CA VAL A 91 -6.23 -15.09 -3.91
C VAL A 91 -5.13 -14.67 -4.89
N ASP A 92 -4.97 -15.40 -5.99
CA ASP A 92 -3.91 -15.17 -6.99
C ASP A 92 -4.19 -14.04 -7.99
N VAL A 93 -5.01 -13.05 -7.61
CA VAL A 93 -5.32 -11.87 -8.44
C VAL A 93 -4.88 -10.57 -7.76
N GLN A 94 -4.55 -9.57 -8.59
CA GLN A 94 -4.10 -8.26 -8.13
C GLN A 94 -5.23 -7.44 -7.50
N GLU A 95 -4.85 -6.47 -6.65
CA GLU A 95 -5.77 -5.55 -5.97
C GLU A 95 -6.68 -4.80 -6.96
N GLU A 96 -6.17 -4.40 -8.11
CA GLU A 96 -6.94 -3.69 -9.13
C GLU A 96 -8.11 -4.53 -9.68
N THR A 97 -7.97 -5.86 -9.74
CA THR A 97 -9.04 -6.75 -10.20
C THR A 97 -10.19 -6.78 -9.20
N ILE A 98 -9.88 -6.95 -7.91
CA ILE A 98 -10.88 -6.96 -6.84
C ILE A 98 -11.54 -5.59 -6.71
N SER A 99 -10.74 -4.51 -6.68
CA SER A 99 -11.23 -3.13 -6.66
C SER A 99 -12.18 -2.82 -7.82
N ARG A 100 -11.85 -3.29 -9.03
CA ARG A 100 -12.73 -3.15 -10.20
C ARG A 100 -14.03 -3.92 -10.02
N TYR A 101 -13.99 -5.18 -9.57
CA TYR A 101 -15.19 -5.99 -9.39
C TYR A 101 -16.11 -5.46 -8.30
N ILE A 102 -15.57 -4.86 -7.24
CA ILE A 102 -16.36 -4.16 -6.21
C ILE A 102 -17.08 -2.96 -6.82
N ARG A 103 -16.35 -2.13 -7.59
CA ARG A 103 -16.92 -0.95 -8.26
C ARG A 103 -17.98 -1.31 -9.30
N GLU A 104 -17.83 -2.44 -9.98
CA GLU A 104 -18.78 -2.97 -10.95
C GLU A 104 -19.97 -3.73 -10.31
N GLY A 105 -20.00 -3.85 -8.97
CA GLY A 105 -21.05 -4.58 -8.25
C GLY A 105 -21.00 -6.10 -8.39
N LYS A 106 -19.93 -6.64 -8.98
CA LYS A 106 -19.70 -8.09 -9.13
C LYS A 106 -19.29 -8.74 -7.80
N ILE A 107 -18.48 -8.02 -7.02
CA ILE A 107 -18.16 -8.36 -5.63
C ILE A 107 -18.88 -7.39 -4.72
N ILE A 108 -19.67 -7.92 -3.79
CA ILE A 108 -20.40 -7.13 -2.80
C ILE A 108 -19.73 -7.33 -1.44
N PRO A 109 -19.15 -6.29 -0.83
CA PRO A 109 -18.63 -6.36 0.54
C PRO A 109 -19.73 -6.68 1.54
N ASP A 110 -19.41 -7.49 2.56
CA ASP A 110 -20.32 -7.77 3.67
C ASP A 110 -20.55 -6.53 4.54
N LEU A 111 -19.53 -5.68 4.65
CA LEU A 111 -19.61 -4.37 5.29
C LEU A 111 -18.81 -3.35 4.49
N LYS A 112 -19.40 -2.18 4.30
CA LYS A 112 -18.79 -1.05 3.61
C LYS A 112 -18.82 0.17 4.53
N VAL A 113 -17.65 0.58 4.99
CA VAL A 113 -17.50 1.69 5.95
C VAL A 113 -17.06 2.94 5.19
N PRO A 114 -17.83 4.05 5.26
CA PRO A 114 -17.40 5.32 4.68
C PRO A 114 -16.19 5.87 5.48
N ALA A 115 -15.17 6.30 4.75
CA ALA A 115 -13.96 6.89 5.29
C ALA A 115 -13.59 8.09 4.43
N GLY A 116 -14.30 9.19 4.68
CA GLY A 116 -14.16 10.38 3.87
C GLY A 116 -14.61 10.15 2.43
N SER A 117 -13.79 10.59 1.47
CA SER A 117 -13.98 10.32 0.03
C SER A 117 -13.83 8.85 -0.40
N LYS A 118 -13.43 7.96 0.51
CA LYS A 118 -13.18 6.54 0.24
C LYS A 118 -14.09 5.63 1.07
N TYR A 119 -14.05 4.35 0.73
CA TYR A 119 -14.73 3.31 1.49
C TYR A 119 -13.76 2.21 1.86
N PHE A 120 -13.85 1.71 3.10
CA PHE A 120 -13.25 0.46 3.50
C PHE A 120 -14.23 -0.68 3.27
N ASN A 121 -13.78 -1.68 2.52
CA ASN A 121 -14.57 -2.87 2.21
C ASN A 121 -14.10 -4.04 3.09
N TYR A 122 -15.04 -4.67 3.77
CA TYR A 122 -14.81 -5.81 4.62
C TYR A 122 -15.65 -7.00 4.16
N PHE A 123 -15.10 -8.19 4.34
CA PHE A 123 -15.66 -9.44 3.88
C PHE A 123 -15.63 -10.47 5.00
N LYS A 124 -16.64 -11.33 5.07
CA LYS A 124 -16.53 -12.59 5.79
C LYS A 124 -15.54 -13.47 5.04
N LYS A 125 -14.83 -14.34 5.75
CA LYS A 125 -13.89 -15.27 5.12
C LYS A 125 -14.62 -16.17 4.11
N GLU A 126 -15.84 -16.58 4.42
CA GLU A 126 -16.70 -17.41 3.57
C GLU A 126 -17.08 -16.68 2.28
N THR A 127 -17.33 -15.37 2.34
CA THR A 127 -17.63 -14.53 1.17
C THR A 127 -16.42 -14.44 0.24
N ALA A 128 -15.23 -14.24 0.78
CA ALA A 128 -14.00 -14.24 -0.02
C ALA A 128 -13.76 -15.61 -0.69
N LEU A 129 -13.96 -16.71 0.05
CA LEU A 129 -13.85 -18.07 -0.49
C LEU A 129 -14.90 -18.36 -1.58
N LYS A 130 -16.13 -17.89 -1.40
CA LYS A 130 -17.20 -17.99 -2.39
C LYS A 130 -16.79 -17.31 -3.70
N TYR A 131 -16.35 -16.05 -3.64
CA TYR A 131 -15.94 -15.31 -4.82
C TYR A 131 -14.69 -15.89 -5.48
N ALA A 132 -13.74 -16.40 -4.69
CA ALA A 132 -12.61 -17.14 -5.23
C ALA A 132 -13.07 -18.36 -6.06
N GLY A 133 -14.03 -19.14 -5.54
CA GLY A 133 -14.63 -20.26 -6.27
C GLY A 133 -15.41 -19.83 -7.52
N GLU A 134 -16.21 -18.78 -7.43
CA GLU A 134 -17.03 -18.25 -8.53
C GLU A 134 -16.18 -17.76 -9.72
N TYR A 135 -15.08 -17.07 -9.44
CA TYR A 135 -14.17 -16.55 -10.47
C TYR A 135 -13.01 -17.47 -10.81
N GLY A 136 -12.95 -18.66 -10.22
CA GLY A 136 -11.88 -19.63 -10.45
C GLY A 136 -10.50 -19.15 -9.97
N TRP A 137 -10.46 -18.29 -8.96
CA TRP A 137 -9.21 -17.82 -8.36
C TRP A 137 -8.64 -18.88 -7.42
N ARG A 138 -7.33 -19.05 -7.47
CA ARG A 138 -6.63 -19.99 -6.60
C ARG A 138 -6.32 -19.34 -5.27
N LEU A 139 -6.54 -20.09 -4.19
CA LEU A 139 -6.20 -19.64 -2.86
C LEU A 139 -4.68 -19.70 -2.63
N ILE A 140 -4.10 -18.60 -2.16
CA ILE A 140 -2.69 -18.52 -1.80
C ILE A 140 -2.48 -19.19 -0.45
N ASN A 141 -1.47 -20.05 -0.39
CA ASN A 141 -0.99 -20.66 0.84
C ASN A 141 0.55 -20.81 0.79
N HIS A 142 1.16 -21.26 1.88
CA HIS A 142 2.62 -21.39 1.95
C HIS A 142 3.19 -22.43 0.97
N SER A 143 2.42 -23.43 0.51
CA SER A 143 2.93 -24.44 -0.40
C SER A 143 3.03 -23.91 -1.84
N ASN A 144 2.03 -23.14 -2.30
CA ASN A 144 1.95 -22.63 -3.69
C ASN A 144 2.45 -21.20 -3.91
N MET A 145 2.77 -20.43 -2.86
CA MET A 145 3.14 -19.02 -2.96
C MET A 145 4.33 -18.75 -3.91
N LYS A 146 5.32 -19.64 -3.95
CA LYS A 146 6.46 -19.54 -4.88
C LYS A 146 6.02 -19.70 -6.34
N ASP A 147 5.15 -20.67 -6.62
CA ASP A 147 4.68 -20.93 -7.99
C ASP A 147 3.83 -19.77 -8.49
N ILE A 148 2.93 -19.23 -7.65
CA ILE A 148 2.14 -18.04 -7.98
C ILE A 148 3.04 -16.81 -8.23
N PHE A 149 4.11 -16.66 -7.43
CA PHE A 149 5.11 -15.61 -7.67
C PHE A 149 5.78 -15.77 -9.05
N ILE A 150 6.22 -16.98 -9.40
CA ILE A 150 6.83 -17.25 -10.71
C ILE A 150 5.85 -16.97 -11.84
N GLU A 151 4.59 -17.40 -11.74
CA GLU A 151 3.55 -17.12 -12.74
C GLU A 151 3.27 -15.61 -12.89
N MET A 152 3.27 -14.86 -11.78
CA MET A 152 3.15 -13.40 -11.83
C MET A 152 4.34 -12.76 -12.55
N VAL A 153 5.55 -13.25 -12.30
CA VAL A 153 6.78 -12.81 -12.94
C VAL A 153 6.78 -13.16 -14.43
N GLU A 154 6.34 -14.36 -14.81
CA GLU A 154 6.21 -14.79 -16.21
C GLU A 154 5.26 -13.89 -17.01
N LYS A 155 4.09 -13.60 -16.43
CA LYS A 155 3.10 -12.72 -17.04
C LYS A 155 3.67 -11.31 -17.27
N MET A 156 4.37 -10.76 -16.27
CA MET A 156 4.99 -9.43 -16.29
C MET A 156 4.12 -8.38 -16.99
N ASP A 157 2.89 -8.16 -16.54
CA ASP A 157 2.06 -7.09 -17.11
C ASP A 157 2.64 -5.71 -16.74
N MET A 158 3.07 -4.93 -17.74
CA MET A 158 3.78 -3.67 -17.55
C MET A 158 3.12 -2.49 -18.26
N SER A 159 2.93 -1.41 -17.50
CA SER A 159 2.65 -0.07 -18.05
C SER A 159 3.89 0.83 -18.03
N TYR A 160 4.85 0.51 -17.17
CA TYR A 160 6.16 1.14 -17.00
C TYR A 160 7.18 0.03 -16.78
N SER A 161 8.46 0.30 -17.01
CA SER A 161 9.56 -0.66 -16.84
C SER A 161 9.84 -1.03 -15.37
N TYR A 162 9.09 -0.51 -14.41
CA TYR A 162 9.48 -0.52 -13.00
C TYR A 162 9.55 -1.93 -12.40
N LYS A 163 8.59 -2.82 -12.73
CA LYS A 163 8.53 -4.18 -12.17
C LYS A 163 9.81 -5.00 -12.41
N PRO A 164 10.30 -5.18 -13.65
CA PRO A 164 11.53 -5.90 -13.89
C PRO A 164 12.74 -5.18 -13.28
N VAL A 165 12.76 -3.84 -13.24
CA VAL A 165 13.83 -3.10 -12.55
C VAL A 165 13.83 -3.41 -11.05
N LEU A 166 12.67 -3.47 -10.39
CA LEU A 166 12.59 -3.88 -8.97
C LEU A 166 13.06 -5.31 -8.75
N LEU A 167 12.63 -6.25 -9.58
CA LEU A 167 13.04 -7.66 -9.41
C LEU A 167 14.54 -7.82 -9.60
N LYS A 168 15.14 -7.16 -10.60
CA LYS A 168 16.58 -7.14 -10.79
C LYS A 168 17.30 -6.50 -9.60
N ALA A 169 16.86 -5.33 -9.15
CA ALA A 169 17.42 -4.65 -7.98
C ALA A 169 17.38 -5.56 -6.74
N MET A 170 16.23 -6.17 -6.47
CA MET A 170 16.08 -7.09 -5.34
C MET A 170 16.99 -8.31 -5.47
N LEU A 171 17.07 -8.94 -6.64
CA LEU A 171 17.92 -10.13 -6.84
C LEU A 171 19.43 -9.83 -6.84
N GLU A 172 19.83 -8.58 -7.02
CA GLU A 172 21.22 -8.14 -7.01
C GLU A 172 21.65 -7.62 -5.62
N CYS A 173 20.76 -6.90 -4.93
CA CYS A 173 21.05 -6.28 -3.63
C CYS A 173 20.67 -7.15 -2.42
N CYS A 174 19.96 -8.26 -2.61
CA CYS A 174 19.59 -9.12 -1.49
C CYS A 174 20.77 -9.89 -0.90
N ASP A 175 20.78 -10.01 0.42
CA ASP A 175 21.63 -10.95 1.16
C ASP A 175 21.15 -12.41 1.00
N GLU A 176 21.83 -13.34 1.67
CA GLU A 176 21.47 -14.77 1.71
C GLU A 176 20.05 -15.03 2.23
N ASN A 177 19.49 -14.13 3.04
CA ASN A 177 18.15 -14.21 3.60
C ASN A 177 17.08 -13.56 2.73
N GLY A 178 17.47 -12.95 1.61
CA GLY A 178 16.55 -12.26 0.71
C GLY A 178 16.18 -10.86 1.18
N LYS A 179 17.03 -10.23 2.00
CA LYS A 179 16.89 -8.84 2.47
C LYS A 179 17.77 -7.91 1.67
N ALA A 180 17.21 -6.80 1.18
CA ALA A 180 17.94 -5.74 0.50
C ALA A 180 17.79 -4.42 1.26
N LEU A 181 18.88 -3.65 1.35
CA LEU A 181 18.86 -2.29 1.87
C LEU A 181 18.05 -1.42 0.89
N ILE A 182 17.12 -0.62 1.42
CA ILE A 182 16.26 0.24 0.59
C ILE A 182 17.11 1.21 -0.23
N ASP A 183 18.17 1.75 0.35
CA ASP A 183 19.03 2.73 -0.32
C ASP A 183 19.79 2.12 -1.49
N ASP A 184 20.20 0.85 -1.41
CA ASP A 184 20.83 0.13 -2.52
C ASP A 184 19.83 -0.10 -3.67
N VAL A 185 18.57 -0.44 -3.33
CA VAL A 185 17.50 -0.58 -4.33
C VAL A 185 17.18 0.76 -4.99
N VAL A 186 17.17 1.86 -4.23
CA VAL A 186 17.00 3.21 -4.77
C VAL A 186 18.15 3.59 -5.71
N GLU A 187 19.39 3.34 -5.30
CA GLU A 187 20.57 3.61 -6.11
C GLU A 187 20.56 2.78 -7.40
N TYR A 188 20.13 1.52 -7.33
CA TYR A 188 19.94 0.67 -8.50
C TYR A 188 18.97 1.28 -9.51
N PHE A 189 17.81 1.76 -9.05
CA PHE A 189 16.84 2.43 -9.90
C PHE A 189 17.43 3.66 -10.58
N ILE A 190 18.09 4.53 -9.80
CA ILE A 190 18.72 5.75 -10.33
C ILE A 190 19.73 5.39 -11.42
N LYS A 191 20.67 4.51 -11.09
CA LYS A 191 21.70 4.05 -12.02
C LYS A 191 21.11 3.47 -13.30
N PHE A 192 20.07 2.63 -13.18
CA PHE A 192 19.43 2.02 -14.34
C PHE A 192 18.89 3.08 -15.32
N TYR A 193 18.17 4.10 -14.83
CA TYR A 193 17.59 5.13 -15.72
C TYR A 193 18.63 6.14 -16.19
N GLU A 194 19.61 6.51 -15.36
CA GLU A 194 20.73 7.36 -15.76
C GLU A 194 21.55 6.70 -16.87
N ASP A 195 21.84 5.41 -16.77
CA ASP A 195 22.55 4.66 -17.81
C ASP A 195 21.82 4.71 -19.16
N ARG A 196 20.48 4.69 -19.14
CA ARG A 196 19.68 4.86 -20.37
C ARG A 196 19.81 6.26 -20.93
N LYS A 197 19.72 7.29 -20.07
CA LYS A 197 19.87 8.71 -20.44
C LYS A 197 21.26 8.96 -21.05
N ASN A 198 22.31 8.46 -20.41
CA ASN A 198 23.70 8.57 -20.86
C ASN A 198 23.95 7.88 -22.21
N LYS A 199 23.21 6.80 -22.50
CA LYS A 199 23.27 6.09 -23.79
C LYS A 199 22.34 6.69 -24.86
N ASN A 200 21.68 7.82 -24.59
CA ASN A 200 20.66 8.42 -25.45
C ASN A 200 19.54 7.44 -25.83
N LEU A 201 19.18 6.53 -24.92
CA LEU A 201 18.07 5.60 -25.09
C LEU A 201 16.79 6.19 -24.51
N TYR A 202 15.64 5.70 -24.99
CA TYR A 202 14.35 6.02 -24.38
C TYR A 202 14.35 5.63 -22.90
N VAL A 203 14.26 6.61 -22.00
CA VAL A 203 14.37 6.39 -20.55
C VAL A 203 13.10 5.77 -20.00
N GLU A 204 11.98 6.49 -20.13
CA GLU A 204 10.65 6.08 -19.68
C GLU A 204 9.60 7.05 -20.27
N LYS A 205 8.32 6.81 -20.01
CA LYS A 205 7.23 7.73 -20.38
C LYS A 205 7.46 9.16 -19.86
N PRO A 206 7.04 10.21 -20.58
CA PRO A 206 7.37 11.60 -20.26
C PRO A 206 7.03 12.06 -18.83
N ASN A 207 5.94 11.56 -18.25
CA ASN A 207 5.51 11.92 -16.89
C ASN A 207 6.29 11.18 -15.78
N SER A 208 7.23 10.32 -16.14
CA SER A 208 8.09 9.61 -15.20
C SER A 208 9.04 10.55 -14.48
N ILE A 209 9.23 10.30 -13.18
CA ILE A 209 10.23 11.04 -12.38
C ILE A 209 11.65 10.81 -12.89
N TYR A 210 11.90 9.69 -13.57
CA TYR A 210 13.22 9.32 -14.10
C TYR A 210 13.57 10.04 -15.40
N CYS A 211 12.61 10.73 -16.02
CA CYS A 211 12.83 11.57 -17.20
C CYS A 211 13.24 13.01 -16.85
N ARG A 212 13.31 13.36 -15.57
CA ARG A 212 13.70 14.69 -15.09
C ARG A 212 15.20 14.93 -15.27
N ASP A 213 15.61 16.19 -15.21
CA ASP A 213 17.02 16.55 -15.24
C ASP A 213 17.75 16.08 -14.00
N GLU A 214 17.13 16.30 -12.83
CA GLU A 214 17.61 15.83 -11.54
C GLU A 214 16.69 14.75 -10.98
N ILE A 215 17.28 13.64 -10.54
CA ILE A 215 16.55 12.53 -9.91
C ILE A 215 16.72 12.62 -8.39
N ASP A 216 15.64 13.01 -7.70
CA ASP A 216 15.60 13.07 -6.24
C ASP A 216 15.41 11.67 -5.62
N LYS A 217 16.38 11.24 -4.79
CA LYS A 217 16.36 9.95 -4.07
C LYS A 217 15.07 9.74 -3.27
N LYS A 218 14.52 10.79 -2.64
CA LYS A 218 13.29 10.68 -1.84
C LYS A 218 12.08 10.39 -2.73
N SER A 219 11.99 11.07 -3.87
CA SER A 219 10.97 10.84 -4.89
C SER A 219 11.07 9.44 -5.50
N VAL A 220 12.29 8.94 -5.76
CA VAL A 220 12.52 7.57 -6.24
C VAL A 220 12.07 6.54 -5.21
N LYS A 221 12.49 6.68 -3.95
CA LYS A 221 12.06 5.80 -2.86
C LYS A 221 10.54 5.73 -2.76
N ARG A 222 9.86 6.87 -2.74
CA ARG A 222 8.40 6.94 -2.73
C ARG A 222 7.80 6.24 -3.95
N ASN A 223 8.33 6.51 -5.14
CA ASN A 223 7.85 5.88 -6.37
C ASN A 223 7.99 4.36 -6.32
N ILE A 224 9.14 3.82 -5.90
CA ILE A 224 9.35 2.36 -5.76
C ILE A 224 8.30 1.74 -4.85
N PHE A 225 8.06 2.34 -3.67
CA PHE A 225 7.07 1.83 -2.72
C PHE A 225 5.65 1.88 -3.27
N ASP A 226 5.25 2.98 -3.89
CA ASP A 226 3.92 3.14 -4.48
C ASP A 226 3.72 2.25 -5.72
N ASN A 227 4.75 2.14 -6.56
CA ASN A 227 4.80 1.33 -7.78
C ASN A 227 6.26 1.10 -8.22
N PRO A 228 6.81 -0.12 -8.09
CA PRO A 228 6.05 -1.37 -8.23
C PRO A 228 5.96 -2.22 -6.96
N PHE A 229 6.64 -1.85 -5.87
CA PHE A 229 6.76 -2.68 -4.68
C PHE A 229 5.40 -3.05 -4.09
N LYS A 230 4.48 -2.09 -4.00
CA LYS A 230 3.12 -2.31 -3.50
C LYS A 230 2.42 -3.51 -4.16
N ARG A 231 2.61 -3.73 -5.46
CA ARG A 231 1.99 -4.87 -6.17
C ARG A 231 2.49 -6.23 -5.69
N PHE A 232 3.77 -6.30 -5.33
CA PHE A 232 4.35 -7.51 -4.74
C PHE A 232 4.02 -7.63 -3.25
N GLU A 233 3.93 -6.50 -2.54
CA GLU A 233 3.56 -6.45 -1.12
C GLU A 233 2.10 -6.85 -0.88
N ASP A 234 1.19 -6.39 -1.73
CA ASP A 234 -0.24 -6.67 -1.64
C ASP A 234 -0.52 -8.17 -1.75
N MET A 235 0.31 -8.92 -2.49
CA MET A 235 0.25 -10.39 -2.60
C MET A 235 1.20 -11.14 -1.65
N ARG A 236 1.87 -10.43 -0.73
CA ARG A 236 2.87 -10.99 0.22
C ARG A 236 4.08 -11.66 -0.43
N PHE A 237 4.48 -11.27 -1.64
CA PHE A 237 5.72 -11.77 -2.25
C PHE A 237 6.95 -11.02 -1.76
N LEU A 238 6.80 -9.71 -1.57
CA LEU A 238 7.76 -8.84 -0.89
C LEU A 238 7.13 -8.27 0.38
N ARG A 239 7.94 -7.81 1.32
CA ARG A 239 7.48 -7.11 2.52
C ARG A 239 8.54 -6.14 3.04
N LYS A 240 8.11 -5.13 3.78
CA LYS A 240 9.02 -4.33 4.60
C LYS A 240 9.59 -5.21 5.72
N SER A 241 10.89 -5.12 5.95
CA SER A 241 11.51 -5.85 7.05
C SER A 241 11.14 -5.22 8.39
N LYS A 242 11.47 -5.92 9.49
CA LYS A 242 11.37 -5.34 10.84
C LYS A 242 12.38 -4.22 11.03
N ASP A 243 13.54 -4.34 10.40
CA ASP A 243 14.46 -3.23 10.23
C ASP A 243 13.94 -2.32 9.13
N ILE A 244 13.57 -1.10 9.52
CA ILE A 244 12.91 -0.10 8.65
C ILE A 244 13.74 0.30 7.42
N GLU A 245 15.03 0.00 7.43
CA GLU A 245 15.97 0.28 6.35
C GLU A 245 15.97 -0.80 5.27
N TYR A 246 15.31 -1.93 5.51
CA TYR A 246 15.33 -3.10 4.63
C TYR A 246 13.95 -3.46 4.10
N ILE A 247 13.95 -4.00 2.88
CA ILE A 247 12.83 -4.73 2.29
C ILE A 247 13.30 -6.16 1.99
N GLU A 248 12.38 -7.11 1.97
CA GLU A 248 12.74 -8.52 1.84
C GLU A 248 11.71 -9.31 1.05
N PHE A 249 12.19 -10.38 0.40
CA PHE A 249 11.32 -11.41 -0.11
C PHE A 249 10.62 -12.13 1.04
N ASN A 250 9.40 -12.58 0.78
CA ASN A 250 8.73 -13.48 1.71
C ASN A 250 9.53 -14.79 1.82
N PRO A 251 9.81 -15.30 3.04
CA PRO A 251 10.54 -16.54 3.24
C PRO A 251 9.94 -17.77 2.53
N TYR A 252 8.61 -17.81 2.33
CA TYR A 252 7.94 -18.89 1.60
C TYR A 252 8.14 -18.81 0.07
N VAL A 253 8.62 -17.68 -0.43
CA VAL A 253 9.10 -17.51 -1.80
C VAL A 253 10.62 -17.73 -1.84
N TRP A 254 11.38 -16.91 -1.10
CA TRP A 254 12.84 -16.86 -1.20
C TRP A 254 13.54 -18.19 -0.95
N LYS A 255 13.17 -18.90 0.11
CA LYS A 255 13.81 -20.17 0.49
C LYS A 255 13.52 -21.30 -0.50
N LYS A 256 12.48 -21.15 -1.31
CA LYS A 256 12.06 -22.13 -2.31
C LYS A 256 12.55 -21.79 -3.72
N LEU A 257 13.03 -20.56 -3.95
CA LEU A 257 13.63 -20.17 -5.22
C LEU A 257 15.00 -20.82 -5.37
N SER A 258 15.16 -21.64 -6.40
CA SER A 258 16.46 -22.18 -6.79
C SER A 258 17.35 -21.09 -7.40
N GLN A 259 18.65 -21.34 -7.49
CA GLN A 259 19.56 -20.41 -8.18
C GLN A 259 19.20 -20.29 -9.67
N GLU A 260 18.83 -21.40 -10.31
CA GLU A 260 18.36 -21.43 -11.71
C GLU A 260 17.10 -20.58 -11.91
N GLU A 261 16.11 -20.68 -11.01
CA GLU A 261 14.90 -19.84 -11.05
C GLU A 261 15.26 -18.36 -10.88
N LYS A 262 16.20 -18.00 -9.99
CA LYS A 262 16.65 -16.61 -9.82
C LYS A 262 17.33 -16.07 -11.07
N ASP A 263 18.18 -16.86 -11.71
CA ASP A 263 18.86 -16.45 -12.94
C ASP A 263 17.88 -16.38 -14.12
N TRP A 264 16.91 -17.29 -14.19
CA TRP A 264 15.80 -17.22 -15.13
C TRP A 264 14.97 -15.94 -14.95
N ILE A 265 14.64 -15.54 -13.71
CA ILE A 265 13.92 -14.28 -13.46
C ILE A 265 14.72 -13.09 -13.99
N LYS A 266 16.05 -13.06 -13.80
CA LYS A 266 16.91 -11.98 -14.31
C LYS A 266 16.86 -11.90 -15.83
N THR A 267 17.04 -13.03 -16.51
CA THR A 267 16.97 -13.12 -17.98
C THR A 267 15.61 -12.68 -18.51
N LEU A 268 14.52 -13.18 -17.91
CA LEU A 268 13.16 -12.76 -18.29
C LEU A 268 12.95 -11.26 -18.07
N CYS A 269 13.48 -10.69 -16.98
CA CYS A 269 13.40 -9.24 -16.77
C CYS A 269 14.10 -8.45 -17.88
N ASP A 270 15.24 -8.93 -18.38
CA ASP A 270 15.93 -8.31 -19.51
C ASP A 270 15.11 -8.39 -20.81
N GLU A 271 14.57 -9.57 -21.13
CA GLU A 271 13.68 -9.76 -22.29
C GLU A 271 12.46 -8.84 -22.23
N LYS A 272 11.78 -8.77 -21.07
CA LYS A 272 10.61 -7.91 -20.88
C LYS A 272 10.96 -6.43 -20.99
N LEU A 273 12.13 -6.01 -20.52
CA LEU A 273 12.63 -4.65 -20.70
C LEU A 273 12.88 -4.34 -22.18
N GLU A 274 13.51 -5.26 -22.93
CA GLU A 274 13.70 -5.10 -24.37
C GLU A 274 12.37 -4.97 -25.12
N ASP A 275 11.41 -5.84 -24.83
CA ASP A 275 10.03 -5.80 -25.36
C ASP A 275 9.28 -4.52 -24.99
N TYR A 276 9.55 -3.96 -23.82
CA TYR A 276 8.95 -2.69 -23.41
C TYR A 276 9.51 -1.53 -24.23
N TYR A 277 10.83 -1.46 -24.33
CA TYR A 277 11.51 -0.35 -25.00
C TYR A 277 11.43 -0.41 -26.51
N SER A 278 11.27 -1.61 -27.11
CA SER A 278 11.06 -1.77 -28.55
C SER A 278 9.81 -1.03 -29.05
N ARG A 279 8.79 -0.86 -28.20
CA ARG A 279 7.56 -0.09 -28.50
C ARG A 279 7.81 1.40 -28.70
N PHE A 280 8.96 1.89 -28.28
CA PHE A 280 9.36 3.31 -28.37
C PHE A 280 10.59 3.51 -29.26
N LYS A 281 11.09 2.44 -29.88
CA LYS A 281 12.09 2.55 -30.95
C LYS A 281 11.36 2.97 -32.22
N ASN A 282 11.57 4.22 -32.64
CA ASN A 282 11.38 4.65 -34.03
C ASN A 282 12.65 4.31 -34.81
#